data_AF-A0A845Y3S8-F1
#
_entry.id   AF-A0A845Y3S8-F1
#
_cell.length_a   1.000
_cell.length_b   1.000
_cell.length_c   1.000
_cell.angle_alpha   90.00
_cell.angle_beta   90.00
_cell.angle_gamma   90.00
#
_symmetry.space_group_name_H-M   'P 1'
#
loop_
_entity.id
_entity.type
_entity.pdbx_description
1 polymer ?
#
loop_
_entity_poly.entity_id
_entity_poly.type
_entity_poly.pdbx_seq_one_letter_code
_entity_poly.pdbx_strand_id
1 'polypeptide(L)'
;MKSWIKFSLSLFCSGTVFLNPNLVQAQEFERLPEVPGIDTSQVQYVRGETVRDRNLERVIIREVGRDIIDEVETVYNYHKIDLNSDGYDEALVTLRGRAVCGTGGCITLIIQGTSSGYGSILAVLASVRYIWYPPKSPLERGGL
;
A
#
# COMPACT_ATOMS: atom_id res chain seq x y z
N MET A 1 33.28 -18.14 -69.40
CA MET A 1 34.13 -17.74 -68.27
C MET A 1 33.21 -17.41 -67.10
N LYS A 2 33.41 -18.07 -65.95
CA LYS A 2 33.18 -17.66 -64.54
C LYS A 2 31.90 -16.84 -64.23
N SER A 3 31.09 -17.10 -63.21
CA SER A 3 31.21 -17.87 -61.97
C SER A 3 29.84 -17.78 -61.28
N TRP A 4 29.55 -18.77 -60.44
CA TRP A 4 28.43 -18.81 -59.53
C TRP A 4 28.67 -17.85 -58.35
N ILE A 5 27.60 -17.44 -57.66
CA ILE A 5 27.42 -17.47 -56.18
C ILE A 5 26.03 -16.90 -55.84
N LYS A 6 25.18 -17.76 -55.27
CA LYS A 6 24.07 -17.40 -54.37
C LYS A 6 24.68 -17.14 -53.00
N PHE A 7 24.24 -16.12 -52.26
CA PHE A 7 23.99 -16.25 -50.82
C PHE A 7 23.06 -15.13 -50.35
N SER A 8 21.88 -15.55 -49.91
CA SER A 8 20.95 -14.78 -49.10
C SER A 8 21.59 -14.54 -47.73
N LEU A 9 21.53 -13.31 -47.23
CA LEU A 9 21.78 -13.02 -45.82
C LEU A 9 20.66 -12.12 -45.32
N SER A 10 19.55 -12.76 -44.94
CA SER A 10 18.52 -12.16 -44.10
C SER A 10 19.13 -11.77 -42.75
N LEU A 11 19.22 -10.47 -42.47
CA LEU A 11 19.47 -9.93 -41.15
C LEU A 11 18.26 -10.28 -40.25
N PHE A 12 18.34 -11.38 -39.53
CA PHE A 12 17.58 -11.54 -38.29
C PHE A 12 18.28 -10.69 -37.25
N CYS A 13 17.75 -9.48 -36.98
CA CYS A 13 18.00 -8.83 -35.70
C CYS A 13 17.38 -9.73 -34.62
N SER A 14 18.20 -10.60 -34.04
CA SER A 14 17.93 -11.26 -32.77
C SER A 14 17.77 -10.18 -31.71
N GLY A 15 16.55 -9.66 -31.59
CA GLY A 15 16.12 -8.90 -30.42
C GLY A 15 16.13 -9.84 -29.23
N THR A 16 17.25 -9.91 -28.53
CA THR A 16 17.27 -10.44 -27.17
C THR A 16 16.59 -9.40 -26.30
N VAL A 17 15.29 -9.60 -26.08
CA VAL A 17 14.60 -8.96 -24.96
C VAL A 17 15.26 -9.53 -23.72
N PHE A 18 16.11 -8.74 -23.08
CA PHE A 18 16.56 -9.02 -21.72
C PHE A 18 15.34 -8.84 -20.82
N LEU A 19 14.64 -9.94 -20.54
CA LEU A 19 13.70 -9.99 -19.42
C LEU A 19 14.56 -9.73 -18.17
N ASN A 20 14.45 -8.53 -17.60
CA ASN A 20 15.05 -8.22 -16.33
C ASN A 20 14.40 -9.16 -15.28
N PRO A 21 15.15 -10.09 -14.68
CA PRO A 21 14.57 -11.10 -13.78
C PRO A 21 14.05 -10.51 -12.46
N ASN A 22 14.14 -9.19 -12.26
CA ASN A 22 13.75 -8.50 -11.03
C ASN A 22 12.31 -7.93 -11.04
N LEU A 23 11.47 -8.22 -12.04
CA LEU A 23 10.18 -7.52 -12.18
C LEU A 23 8.94 -8.22 -11.63
N VAL A 24 9.09 -9.37 -10.98
CA VAL A 24 8.01 -9.93 -10.15
C VAL A 24 8.65 -10.56 -8.93
N GLN A 25 8.83 -9.77 -7.88
CA GLN A 25 9.06 -10.35 -6.56
C GLN A 25 7.71 -10.93 -6.13
N ALA A 26 7.50 -12.21 -6.41
CA ALA A 26 6.28 -12.91 -6.04
C ALA A 26 6.04 -12.69 -4.55
N GLN A 27 4.88 -12.14 -4.22
CA GLN A 27 4.50 -11.87 -2.85
C GLN A 27 4.50 -13.18 -2.05
N GLU A 28 5.31 -13.26 -0.99
CA GLU A 28 5.38 -14.45 -0.15
C GLU A 28 4.20 -14.47 0.83
N PHE A 29 3.14 -15.18 0.44
CA PHE A 29 2.03 -15.48 1.34
C PHE A 29 2.44 -16.59 2.31
N GLU A 30 2.21 -16.34 3.59
CA GLU A 30 2.47 -17.31 4.65
C GLU A 30 1.19 -18.03 5.05
N ARG A 31 1.33 -19.26 5.55
CA ARG A 31 0.19 -20.01 6.12
C ARG A 31 0.11 -19.78 7.60
N LEU A 32 -1.10 -19.55 8.09
CA LEU A 32 -1.35 -19.43 9.52
C LEU A 32 -0.99 -20.76 10.22
N PRO A 33 -0.30 -20.75 11.37
CA PRO A 33 -0.05 -21.97 12.13
C PRO A 33 -1.34 -22.69 12.51
N GLU A 34 -1.24 -24.00 12.71
CA GLU A 34 -2.35 -24.82 13.20
C GLU A 34 -2.75 -24.38 14.61
N VAL A 35 -4.04 -24.17 14.81
CA VAL A 35 -4.62 -23.85 16.13
C VAL A 35 -5.52 -25.02 16.53
N PRO A 36 -5.34 -25.61 17.73
CA PRO A 36 -6.13 -26.77 18.15
C PRO A 36 -7.64 -26.50 18.06
N GLY A 37 -8.36 -27.36 17.34
CA GLY A 37 -9.81 -27.25 17.16
C GLY A 37 -10.28 -26.24 16.11
N ILE A 38 -9.37 -25.61 15.35
CA ILE A 38 -9.69 -24.69 14.25
C ILE A 38 -8.90 -25.12 12.99
N ASP A 39 -9.59 -25.36 11.88
CA ASP A 39 -8.94 -25.62 10.59
C ASP A 39 -8.44 -24.30 9.97
N THR A 40 -7.13 -24.08 10.02
CA THR A 40 -6.45 -22.91 9.45
C THR A 40 -5.72 -23.24 8.14
N SER A 41 -5.88 -24.45 7.59
CA SER A 41 -5.09 -24.96 6.45
C SER A 41 -5.24 -24.16 5.16
N GLN A 42 -6.36 -23.45 5.01
CA GLN A 42 -6.68 -22.60 3.85
C GLN A 42 -6.43 -21.11 4.09
N VAL A 43 -6.00 -20.72 5.30
CA VAL A 43 -5.79 -19.32 5.66
C VAL A 43 -4.38 -18.88 5.32
N GLN A 44 -4.29 -17.99 4.35
CA GLN A 44 -3.05 -17.32 3.97
C GLN A 44 -3.04 -15.90 4.52
N TYR A 45 -1.87 -15.41 4.89
CA TYR A 45 -1.69 -14.06 5.39
C TYR A 45 -0.38 -13.45 4.88
N VAL A 46 -0.36 -12.11 4.89
CA VAL A 46 0.83 -11.31 4.61
C VAL A 46 1.21 -10.64 5.92
N ARG A 47 2.50 -10.69 6.28
CA ARG A 47 2.97 -9.97 7.47
C ARG A 47 2.94 -8.47 7.23
N GLY A 48 2.54 -7.75 8.27
CA GLY A 48 2.67 -6.30 8.30
C GLY A 48 4.13 -5.90 8.28
N GLU A 49 4.40 -4.80 7.59
CA GLU A 49 5.71 -4.18 7.56
C GLU A 49 6.02 -3.58 8.93
N THR A 50 7.24 -3.82 9.41
CA THR A 50 7.71 -3.31 10.70
C THR A 50 8.68 -2.14 10.56
N VAL A 51 9.12 -1.85 9.34
CA VAL A 51 10.07 -0.78 9.05
C VAL A 51 9.31 0.50 8.71
N ARG A 52 9.83 1.65 9.13
CA ARG A 52 9.26 2.95 8.82
C ARG A 52 9.44 3.30 7.33
N ASP A 53 8.38 3.76 6.67
CA ASP A 53 8.39 4.17 5.25
C ASP A 53 8.08 5.67 5.09
N ARG A 54 9.13 6.46 4.84
CA ARG A 54 9.02 7.93 4.70
C ARG A 54 8.27 8.38 3.45
N ASN A 55 8.24 7.56 2.40
CA ASN A 55 7.50 7.90 1.18
C ASN A 55 6.00 7.71 1.44
N LEU A 56 5.64 6.65 2.13
CA LEU A 56 4.28 6.39 2.57
C LEU A 56 3.77 7.48 3.54
N GLU A 57 4.57 7.86 4.53
CA GLU A 57 4.24 8.95 5.47
C GLU A 57 3.93 10.27 4.75
N ARG A 58 4.67 10.57 3.67
CA ARG A 58 4.44 11.78 2.87
C ARG A 58 3.06 11.77 2.23
N VAL A 59 2.62 10.62 1.73
CA VAL A 59 1.27 10.45 1.16
C VAL A 59 0.22 10.57 2.25
N ILE A 60 0.41 9.90 3.40
CA ILE A 60 -0.52 9.99 4.54
C ILE A 60 -0.70 11.46 4.98
N ILE A 61 0.39 12.20 5.19
CA ILE A 61 0.34 13.59 5.64
C ILE A 61 -0.32 14.50 4.59
N ARG A 62 -0.03 14.28 3.30
CA ARG A 62 -0.62 15.05 2.19
C ARG A 62 -2.13 14.93 2.17
N GLU A 63 -2.65 13.72 2.39
CA GLU A 63 -4.06 13.41 2.18
C GLU A 63 -4.90 13.52 3.46
N VAL A 64 -4.34 13.16 4.62
CA VAL A 64 -5.04 13.21 5.91
C VAL A 64 -4.89 14.58 6.58
N GLY A 65 -3.81 15.31 6.31
CA GLY A 65 -3.51 16.60 6.93
C GLY A 65 -2.54 16.47 8.09
N ARG A 66 -1.53 17.36 8.10
CA ARG A 66 -0.46 17.37 9.10
C ARG A 66 -0.99 17.65 10.52
N ASP A 67 -1.95 18.55 10.62
CA ASP A 67 -2.64 18.90 11.85
C ASP A 67 -3.26 17.67 12.53
N ILE A 68 -3.96 16.82 11.77
CA ILE A 68 -4.57 15.59 12.31
C ILE A 68 -3.50 14.59 12.78
N ILE A 69 -2.40 14.46 12.03
CA ILE A 69 -1.34 13.49 12.33
C ILE A 69 -0.48 13.93 13.53
N ASP A 70 -0.12 15.22 13.59
CA ASP A 70 0.79 15.77 14.60
C ASP A 70 0.09 16.06 15.93
N GLU A 71 -1.23 16.28 15.95
CA GLU A 71 -1.97 16.68 17.16
C GLU A 71 -2.07 15.55 18.20
N VAL A 72 -1.94 14.27 17.81
CA VAL A 72 -2.11 13.15 18.77
C VAL A 72 -1.38 11.87 18.39
N GLU A 73 -0.09 11.72 18.73
CA GLU A 73 0.68 10.45 18.77
C GLU A 73 0.27 9.41 17.69
N THR A 74 0.00 9.84 16.46
CA THR A 74 -0.63 8.97 15.47
C THR A 74 0.40 7.99 14.96
N VAL A 75 0.18 6.71 15.21
CA VAL A 75 1.01 5.61 14.70
C VAL A 75 0.29 4.93 13.55
N TYR A 76 1.04 4.28 12.68
CA TYR A 76 0.46 3.49 11.60
C TYR A 76 1.14 2.13 11.51
N ASN A 77 0.41 1.12 11.06
CA ASN A 77 1.03 -0.05 10.45
C ASN A 77 0.50 -0.19 9.03
N TYR A 78 1.23 -0.94 8.23
CA TYR A 78 0.87 -1.13 6.84
C TYR A 78 1.29 -2.50 6.34
N HIS A 79 0.60 -2.95 5.29
CA HIS A 79 0.94 -4.14 4.52
C HIS A 79 1.12 -3.70 3.07
N LYS A 80 2.03 -4.35 2.35
CA LYS A 80 2.21 -4.18 0.91
C LYS A 80 1.59 -5.38 0.21
N ILE A 81 0.59 -5.16 -0.63
CA ILE A 81 -0.13 -6.20 -1.40
C ILE A 81 -0.48 -5.61 -2.76
N ASP A 82 -0.16 -6.34 -3.83
CA ASP A 82 -0.69 -6.08 -5.16
C ASP A 82 -2.16 -6.53 -5.23
N LEU A 83 -3.07 -5.58 -5.05
CA LEU A 83 -4.52 -5.80 -5.03
C LEU A 83 -5.12 -5.89 -6.43
N ASN A 84 -4.44 -5.36 -7.44
CA ASN A 84 -4.99 -5.18 -8.79
C ASN A 84 -4.24 -5.99 -9.87
N SER A 85 -3.16 -6.69 -9.49
CA SER A 85 -2.29 -7.48 -10.35
C SER A 85 -1.55 -6.67 -11.42
N ASP A 86 -1.19 -5.42 -11.14
CA ASP A 86 -0.41 -4.55 -12.04
C ASP A 86 1.11 -4.61 -11.80
N GLY A 87 1.55 -5.35 -10.78
CA GLY A 87 2.95 -5.51 -10.41
C GLY A 87 3.49 -4.42 -9.48
N TYR A 88 2.65 -3.52 -8.97
CA TYR A 88 3.02 -2.52 -7.97
C TYR A 88 2.17 -2.67 -6.71
N ASP A 89 2.80 -3.10 -5.61
CA ASP A 89 2.11 -3.28 -4.34
C ASP A 89 1.42 -2.00 -3.85
N GLU A 90 0.11 -2.07 -3.62
CA GLU A 90 -0.60 -1.09 -2.82
C GLU A 90 -0.21 -1.17 -1.35
N ALA A 91 -0.26 -0.03 -0.67
CA ALA A 91 -0.12 0.01 0.78
C ALA A 91 -1.49 0.04 1.45
N LEU A 92 -1.79 -1.02 2.22
CA LEU A 92 -2.93 -1.08 3.13
C LEU A 92 -2.51 -0.54 4.50
N VAL A 93 -2.80 0.73 4.76
CA VAL A 93 -2.36 1.46 5.97
C VAL A 93 -3.49 1.50 6.98
N THR A 94 -3.23 1.19 8.24
CA THR A 94 -4.18 1.44 9.34
C THR A 94 -3.58 2.45 10.30
N LEU A 95 -4.24 3.60 10.43
CA LEU A 95 -3.86 4.67 11.34
C LEU A 95 -4.43 4.41 12.73
N ARG A 96 -3.66 4.70 13.77
CA ARG A 96 -4.06 4.53 15.17
C ARG A 96 -3.69 5.78 15.96
N GLY A 97 -4.68 6.37 16.59
CA GLY A 97 -4.53 7.61 17.35
C GLY A 97 -5.91 8.18 17.71
N ARG A 98 -5.98 9.06 18.71
CA ARG A 98 -7.28 9.58 19.18
C ARG A 98 -8.00 10.44 18.13
N ALA A 99 -7.25 11.07 17.22
CA ALA A 99 -7.80 11.89 16.15
C ALA A 99 -8.30 11.07 14.95
N VAL A 100 -7.79 9.84 14.79
CA VAL A 100 -8.03 8.98 13.62
C VAL A 100 -8.80 7.70 13.95
N CYS A 101 -9.10 7.47 15.22
CA CYS A 101 -9.90 6.35 15.71
C CYS A 101 -11.07 6.86 16.55
N GLY A 102 -12.28 6.44 16.20
CA GLY A 102 -13.50 6.68 16.97
C GLY A 102 -14.18 5.38 17.39
N THR A 103 -15.40 5.49 17.91
CA THR A 103 -16.24 4.32 18.25
C THR A 103 -16.60 3.47 17.04
N GLY A 104 -16.56 4.06 15.84
CA GLY A 104 -16.73 3.34 14.59
C GLY A 104 -15.56 2.43 14.24
N GLY A 105 -14.36 2.76 14.72
CA GLY A 105 -13.12 2.12 14.31
C GLY A 105 -12.07 3.16 13.93
N CYS A 106 -10.94 2.65 13.45
CA CYS A 106 -9.83 3.44 12.98
C CYS A 106 -9.88 3.62 11.47
N ILE A 107 -9.23 4.68 10.99
CA ILE A 107 -9.08 4.91 9.55
C ILE A 107 -8.08 3.90 8.98
N THR A 108 -8.52 3.17 7.95
CA THR A 108 -7.68 2.36 7.07
C THR A 108 -7.66 2.99 5.68
N LEU A 109 -6.48 3.11 5.07
CA LEU A 109 -6.27 3.69 3.75
C LEU A 109 -5.75 2.61 2.81
N ILE A 110 -6.22 2.63 1.57
CA ILE A 110 -5.58 1.92 0.46
C ILE A 110 -4.87 2.97 -0.39
N ILE A 111 -3.55 2.87 -0.46
CA ILE A 111 -2.70 3.82 -1.20
C ILE A 111 -2.13 3.11 -2.42
N GLN A 112 -2.27 3.75 -3.59
CA GLN A 112 -1.85 3.20 -4.87
C GLN A 112 -0.33 2.96 -4.90
N GLY A 113 0.08 1.76 -5.30
CA GLY A 113 1.46 1.45 -5.68
C GLY A 113 1.77 2.00 -7.07
N THR A 114 2.98 2.51 -7.28
CA THR A 114 3.43 2.99 -8.60
C THR A 114 4.89 2.59 -8.83
N SER A 115 5.34 2.69 -10.08
CA SER A 115 6.75 2.48 -10.44
C SER A 115 7.72 3.42 -9.74
N SER A 116 7.25 4.54 -9.19
CA SER A 116 8.04 5.52 -8.45
C SER A 116 7.76 5.53 -6.93
N GLY A 117 6.97 4.57 -6.43
CA GLY A 117 6.64 4.41 -5.02
C GLY A 117 5.14 4.42 -4.76
N TYR A 118 4.61 5.53 -4.23
CA TYR A 118 3.21 5.64 -3.83
C TYR A 118 2.51 6.83 -4.48
N GLY A 119 1.28 6.60 -4.94
CA GLY A 119 0.42 7.56 -5.61
C GLY A 119 -0.61 8.21 -4.68
N SER A 120 -1.87 8.22 -5.12
CA SER A 120 -3.02 8.76 -4.39
C SER A 120 -3.67 7.71 -3.49
N ILE A 121 -4.58 8.15 -2.61
CA ILE A 121 -5.49 7.23 -1.91
C ILE A 121 -6.52 6.70 -2.90
N LEU A 122 -6.63 5.37 -2.99
CA LEU A 122 -7.66 4.68 -3.75
C LEU A 122 -8.96 4.55 -2.96
N ALA A 123 -8.86 4.30 -1.64
CA ALA A 123 -10.00 4.16 -0.77
C ALA A 123 -9.68 4.54 0.68
N VAL A 124 -10.70 5.06 1.37
CA VAL A 124 -10.70 5.26 2.83
C VAL A 124 -11.76 4.33 3.42
N LEU A 125 -11.32 3.41 4.25
CA LEU A 125 -12.15 2.50 5.00
C LEU A 125 -12.19 3.00 6.45
N ALA A 126 -13.33 3.51 6.88
CA ALA A 126 -13.60 3.73 8.29
C ALA A 126 -14.67 2.71 8.69
N SER A 127 -14.39 1.88 9.69
CA SER A 127 -15.46 1.15 10.34
C SER A 127 -16.43 2.18 10.98
N VAL A 128 -17.73 1.90 10.84
CA VAL A 128 -18.85 2.82 10.64
C VAL A 128 -18.99 4.06 11.56
N ARG A 129 -19.36 5.20 10.92
CA ARG A 129 -19.88 6.50 11.42
C ARG A 129 -18.86 7.45 12.08
N TYR A 130 -18.42 8.42 11.26
CA TYR A 130 -17.99 9.74 11.72
C TYR A 130 -19.04 10.31 12.69
N ILE A 131 -18.73 10.37 13.98
CA ILE A 131 -19.12 11.53 14.77
C ILE A 131 -17.93 12.47 14.64
N TRP A 132 -17.99 13.33 13.61
CA TRP A 132 -17.13 14.50 13.54
C TRP A 132 -17.39 15.31 14.82
N TYR A 133 -16.41 15.37 15.73
CA TYR A 133 -16.43 16.35 16.81
C TYR A 133 -15.94 17.66 16.18
N PRO A 134 -16.80 18.69 16.05
CA PRO A 134 -16.30 20.01 15.72
C PRO A 134 -15.24 20.41 16.74
N PRO A 135 -14.17 21.14 16.35
CA PRO A 135 -13.41 21.90 17.31
C PRO A 135 -14.42 22.77 18.09
N LYS A 136 -14.37 22.71 19.43
CA LYS A 136 -15.22 23.53 20.29
C LYS A 136 -15.15 24.98 19.81
N SER A 137 -16.29 25.59 19.53
CA SER A 137 -16.33 27.00 19.17
C SER A 137 -15.63 27.83 20.26
N PRO A 138 -14.98 28.96 19.93
CA PRO A 138 -14.29 29.80 20.93
C PRO A 138 -15.15 30.18 22.14
N LEU A 139 -16.48 30.11 22.03
CA LEU A 139 -17.46 30.43 23.07
C LEU A 139 -17.61 29.35 24.16
N GLU A 140 -17.09 28.12 23.94
CA GLU A 140 -17.15 27.04 24.93
C GLU A 140 -15.88 26.91 25.80
N ARG A 141 -14.89 27.79 25.61
CA ARG A 141 -13.70 27.88 26.47
C ARG A 141 -13.95 28.81 27.68
N GLY A 142 -15.05 28.62 28.41
CA GLY A 142 -15.39 29.37 29.65
C GLY A 142 -15.73 30.85 29.39
N GLY A 143 -16.69 31.49 30.06
CA GLY A 143 -17.30 31.16 31.35
C GLY A 143 -16.58 31.88 32.49
N LEU A 144 -16.98 33.15 32.71
CA LEU A 144 -16.66 34.09 33.80
C LEU A 144 -15.28 34.76 33.81
#